data_AF-A0A7V0QZ12-F1
#
_entry.id   AF-A0A7V0QZ12-F1
#
_cell.length_a   1.000
_cell.length_b   1.000
_cell.length_c   1.000
_cell.angle_alpha   90.00
_cell.angle_beta   90.00
_cell.angle_gamma   90.00
#
_symmetry.space_group_name_H-M   'P 1'
#
loop_
_entity.id
_entity.type
_entity.pdbx_description
1 polymer ?
#
loop_
_entity_poly.entity_id
_entity_poly.type
_entity_poly.pdbx_seq_one_letter_code
_entity_poly.pdbx_strand_id
1 'polypeptide(L)' 'MVSLSNHGSYYTGVTNDVERRFYEHQEGLIEGCYTHDKRPLKLMHVEEFTDIIE' A
#
# COMPACT_ATOMS: atom_id res chain seq x y z
N MET A 1 -1.17 8.61 3.56
CA MET A 1 -0.04 7.66 3.51
C MET A 1 -0.51 6.27 3.92
N VAL A 2 -0.08 5.24 3.20
CA VAL A 2 -0.39 3.83 3.47
C VAL A 2 0.92 3.08 3.63
N SER A 3 1.08 2.30 4.70
CA SER A 3 2.22 1.42 4.92
C SER A 3 1.80 -0.06 4.91
N LEU A 4 2.37 -0.83 3.97
CA LEU A 4 2.14 -2.28 3.83
C LEU A 4 3.41 -3.03 4.21
N SER A 5 3.27 -4.11 5.00
CA SER A 5 4.42 -4.93 5.38
C SER A 5 4.33 -6.37 4.87
N ASN A 6 5.50 -6.91 4.47
CA ASN A 6 5.72 -8.34 4.33
C ASN A 6 7.17 -8.69 4.71
N HIS A 7 7.33 -9.67 5.61
CA HIS A 7 8.62 -10.21 6.09
C HIS A 7 9.71 -9.17 6.41
N GLY A 8 9.34 -8.02 6.99
CA GLY A 8 10.29 -6.98 7.44
C GLY A 8 10.57 -5.86 6.43
N SER A 9 9.99 -5.92 5.22
CA SER A 9 9.98 -4.79 4.29
C SER A 9 8.69 -3.99 4.43
N TYR A 10 8.79 -2.66 4.40
CA TYR A 10 7.66 -1.74 4.40
C TYR A 10 7.57 -1.02 3.05
N TYR A 11 6.38 -1.03 2.45
CA TYR A 11 6.05 -0.19 1.30
C TYR A 11 5.21 0.99 1.77
N THR A 12 5.64 2.21 1.48
CA THR A 12 4.88 3.43 1.75
C THR A 12 4.35 4.03 0.46
N GLY A 13 3.10 4.50 0.48
CA GLY A 13 2.47 5.15 -0.67
C GLY A 13 1.41 6.17 -0.28
N VAL A 14 1.00 6.99 -1.24
CA VAL A 14 -0.09 7.96 -1.08
C VAL A 14 -1.26 7.53 -1.97
N THR A 15 -2.47 7.59 -1.44
CA THR A 15 -3.69 7.22 -2.16
C THR A 15 -4.87 7.98 -1.55
N ASN A 16 -5.82 8.36 -2.40
CA ASN A 16 -7.08 8.97 -1.96
C ASN A 16 -8.11 7.90 -1.57
N ASP A 17 -7.85 6.65 -1.91
CA ASP A 17 -8.69 5.50 -1.59
C ASP A 17 -7.79 4.38 -1.06
N VAL A 18 -7.86 4.16 0.24
CA VAL A 18 -6.99 3.19 0.96
C VAL A 18 -7.50 1.77 0.76
N GLU A 19 -8.81 1.56 0.81
CA GLU A 19 -9.43 0.24 0.69
C GLU A 19 -9.18 -0.36 -0.69
N ARG A 20 -9.44 0.42 -1.75
CA ARG A 20 -9.19 -0.02 -3.12
C ARG A 20 -7.72 -0.34 -3.34
N ARG A 21 -6.82 0.53 -2.85
CA ARG A 21 -5.37 0.35 -2.99
C ARG A 21 -4.89 -0.90 -2.26
N PHE A 22 -5.36 -1.12 -1.03
CA PHE A 22 -5.02 -2.31 -0.25
C PHE A 22 -5.48 -3.58 -0.97
N TYR A 23 -6.72 -3.60 -1.47
CA TYR A 23 -7.26 -4.72 -2.23
C TYR A 23 -6.45 -5.01 -3.50
N GLU A 24 -6.17 -3.99 -4.33
CA GLU A 24 -5.35 -4.14 -5.54
C GLU A 24 -3.96 -4.73 -5.23
N HIS A 25 -3.33 -4.32 -4.13
CA HIS A 25 -2.01 -4.79 -3.73
C HIS A 25 -2.06 -6.20 -3.12
N GLN A 26 -3.11 -6.52 -2.36
CA GLN A 26 -3.31 -7.83 -1.73
C GLN A 26 -3.63 -8.90 -2.76
N GLU A 27 -4.46 -8.59 -3.75
CA GLU A 27 -4.80 -9.50 -4.85
C GLU A 27 -3.71 -9.49 -5.94
N GLY A 28 -2.80 -8.50 -5.90
CA GLY A 28 -1.74 -8.30 -6.90
C GLY A 28 -2.30 -8.07 -8.29
N LEU A 29 -3.30 -7.19 -8.40
CA LEU A 29 -3.93 -6.83 -9.67
C LEU A 29 -3.05 -5.95 -10.57
N ILE A 30 -2.01 -5.34 -9.99
CA ILE A 30 -1.07 -4.48 -10.70
C ILE A 30 0.23 -5.26 -10.93
N GLU A 31 0.37 -5.79 -12.15
CA GLU A 31 1.60 -6.43 -12.60
C GLU A 31 2.77 -5.45 -12.60
N GLY A 32 3.93 -5.87 -12.10
CA GLY A 32 5.14 -5.02 -12.00
C GLY A 32 5.17 -4.08 -10.80
N CYS A 33 4.15 -4.07 -9.93
CA CYS A 33 4.22 -3.34 -8.66
C CYS A 33 5.21 -3.99 -7.69
N TYR A 34 5.92 -3.18 -6.91
CA TYR A 34 6.88 -3.63 -5.89
C TYR A 34 6.30 -4.63 -4.89
N THR A 35 5.01 -4.51 -4.56
CA THR A 35 4.33 -5.39 -3.60
C THR A 35 3.65 -6.59 -4.27
N HIS A 36 3.67 -6.70 -5.60
CA HIS A 36 2.99 -7.77 -6.34
C HIS A 36 3.43 -9.15 -5.87
N ASP A 37 4.74 -9.39 -5.72
CA ASP A 37 5.26 -10.69 -5.30
C ASP A 37 5.36 -10.86 -3.78
N LYS A 38 4.91 -9.85 -3.02
CA LYS A 38 5.10 -9.75 -1.56
C LYS A 38 3.82 -9.97 -0.78
N ARG A 39 2.97 -10.89 -1.25
CA ARG A 39 1.73 -11.30 -0.57
C ARG A 39 1.98 -12.46 0.42
N PRO A 40 1.21 -12.57 1.51
CA PRO A 40 0.13 -11.68 1.94
C PRO A 40 0.65 -10.39 2.58
N LEU A 41 0.02 -9.26 2.27
CA LEU A 41 0.34 -7.94 2.83
C LEU A 41 -0.54 -7.65 4.05
N LYS A 42 0.02 -6.90 5.00
CA LYS A 42 -0.73 -6.34 6.14
C LYS A 42 -0.68 -4.82 6.11
N LEU A 43 -1.85 -4.20 6.27
CA LEU A 43 -1.99 -2.77 6.49
C LEU A 43 -1.51 -2.45 7.91
N MET A 44 -0.34 -1.80 8.02
CA MET A 44 0.28 -1.50 9.31
C MET A 44 -0.07 -0.10 9.80
N HIS A 45 -0.19 0.85 8.88
CA HIS A 45 -0.45 2.24 9.20
C HIS A 45 -1.16 2.95 8.05
N VAL A 46 -2.11 3.81 8.42
CA VAL A 46 -2.83 4.72 7.52
C VAL A 46 -2.87 6.07 8.19
N GLU A 47 -2.52 7.10 7.43
CA GLU A 47 -2.61 8.49 7.85
C GLU A 47 -3.22 9.33 6.75
N GLU A 48 -4.22 10.14 7.08
CA GLU A 48 -4.89 11.05 6.16
C GLU A 48 -4.21 12.41 6.20
N PHE A 49 -4.03 13.01 5.02
CA PHE A 49 -3.42 14.33 4.88
C PHE A 49 -4.37 15.22 4.09
N THR A 50 -4.58 16.45 4.55
CA THR A 50 -5.45 17.43 3.88
C THR A 50 -4.77 18.07 2.68
N ASP A 51 -3.44 18.16 2.71
CA ASP A 51 -2.61 18.71 1.65
C ASP A 51 -1.45 17.77 1.34
N ILE A 52 -1.19 17.58 0.06
CA ILE A 52 -0.01 16.88 -0.44
C ILE A 52 0.94 17.98 -0.91
N ILE A 53 1.96 18.27 -0.13
CA ILE A 53 3.01 19.22 -0.52
C ILE A 53 4.05 18.42 -1.31
N GLU A 54 4.10 18.65 -2.62
CA GLU A 54 5.01 17.96 -3.56
C GLU A 54 6.37 18.68 -3.69
#